data_AF-A0A2K3NGZ5-F1
#
_entry.id   AF-A0A2K3NGZ5-F1
#
_cell.length_a   1.000
_cell.length_b   1.000
_cell.length_c   1.000
_cell.angle_alpha   90.00
_cell.angle_beta   90.00
_cell.angle_gamma   90.00
#
_symmetry.space_group_name_H-M   'P 1'
#
loop_
_entity.id
_entity.type
_entity.pdbx_description
1 polymer ?
#
loop_
_entity_poly.entity_id
_entity_poly.type
_entity_poly.pdbx_seq_one_letter_code
_entity_poly.pdbx_strand_id
1 'polypeptide(L)'
;MYLQNVFLINFQSAVSRLCVSHRKRAKDIVETWNKLFSSSHKDQRVPFLNLANDILQNSRRKGNEFVNEFWKVLPSALKRVYASDEPGKKAVIRL
;
A
#
# COMPACT_ATOMS: atom_id res chain seq x y z
N MET A 1 -4.93 -13.98 -17.32
CA MET A 1 -4.05 -13.82 -16.14
C MET A 1 -2.95 -12.76 -16.34
N TYR A 2 -2.15 -12.78 -17.42
CA TYR A 2 -1.10 -11.76 -17.67
C TYR A 2 -1.61 -10.32 -17.80
N LEU A 3 -2.67 -10.07 -18.57
CA LEU A 3 -3.20 -8.71 -18.77
C LEU A 3 -3.79 -8.09 -17.49
N GLN A 4 -4.39 -8.91 -16.63
CA GLN A 4 -4.92 -8.46 -15.34
C GLN A 4 -3.79 -7.99 -14.40
N ASN A 5 -2.66 -8.71 -14.40
CA ASN A 5 -1.48 -8.31 -13.64
C ASN A 5 -0.84 -7.04 -14.18
N VAL A 6 -0.73 -6.90 -15.51
CA VAL A 6 -0.18 -5.69 -16.16
C VAL A 6 -1.08 -4.47 -15.91
N PHE A 7 -2.40 -4.64 -15.97
CA PHE A 7 -3.36 -3.58 -15.68
C PHE A 7 -3.33 -3.17 -14.20
N LEU A 8 -3.28 -4.13 -13.27
CA LEU A 8 -3.11 -3.88 -11.84
C LEU A 8 -1.83 -3.11 -11.54
N ILE A 9 -0.69 -3.52 -12.12
CA ILE A 9 0.60 -2.84 -11.96
C ILE A 9 0.56 -1.41 -12.51
N ASN A 10 -0.01 -1.21 -13.70
CA ASN A 10 -0.12 0.12 -14.31
C ASN A 10 -1.04 1.05 -13.51
N PHE A 11 -2.17 0.54 -13.03
CA PHE A 11 -3.09 1.29 -12.17
C PHE A 11 -2.43 1.69 -10.85
N GLN A 12 -1.73 0.76 -10.20
CA GLN A 12 -1.02 1.02 -8.94
C GLN A 12 0.08 2.08 -9.11
N SER A 13 0.80 2.04 -10.24
CA SER A 13 1.81 3.05 -10.56
C SER A 13 1.22 4.45 -10.73
N ALA A 14 0.03 4.56 -11.34
CA ALA A 14 -0.65 5.84 -11.54
C ALA A 14 -1.20 6.39 -10.22
N VAL A 15 -1.83 5.53 -9.41
CA VAL A 15 -2.34 5.89 -8.08
C VAL A 15 -1.20 6.34 -7.17
N SER A 16 -0.08 5.61 -7.15
CA SER A 16 1.09 5.99 -6.37
C SER A 16 1.62 7.38 -6.76
N ARG A 17 1.78 7.67 -8.07
CA ARG A 17 2.21 8.99 -8.54
C ARG A 17 1.25 10.10 -8.12
N LEU A 18 -0.06 9.86 -8.17
CA LEU A 18 -1.09 10.82 -7.73
C LEU A 18 -1.05 11.06 -6.22
N CYS A 19 -0.86 10.01 -5.42
CA CYS A 19 -0.69 10.15 -3.97
C CYS A 19 0.55 10.98 -3.65
N VAL A 20 1.68 10.67 -4.29
CA VAL A 20 2.96 11.34 -4.07
C VAL A 20 2.90 12.82 -4.49
N SER A 21 2.15 13.19 -5.53
CA SER A 21 1.96 14.60 -5.90
C SER A 21 1.17 15.39 -4.85
N HIS A 22 0.31 14.72 -4.07
CA HIS A 22 -0.48 15.30 -2.99
C HIS A 22 0.12 15.06 -1.59
N ARG A 23 1.45 14.98 -1.46
CA ARG A 23 2.14 14.63 -0.19
C ARG A 23 1.75 15.46 1.04
N LYS A 24 1.33 16.72 0.86
CA LYS A 24 0.82 17.57 1.97
C LYS A 24 -0.45 17.00 2.61
N ARG A 25 -1.15 16.10 1.91
CA ARG A 25 -2.34 15.37 2.36
C ARG A 25 -2.03 13.92 2.74
N ALA A 26 -0.77 13.59 3.06
CA ALA A 26 -0.36 12.23 3.39
C ALA A 26 -1.23 11.59 4.48
N LYS A 27 -1.62 12.36 5.50
CA LYS A 27 -2.53 11.90 6.55
C LYS A 27 -3.86 11.41 5.98
N ASP A 28 -4.61 12.26 5.26
CA ASP A 28 -5.89 11.91 4.65
C ASP A 28 -5.79 10.68 3.74
N ILE A 29 -4.71 10.62 2.95
CA ILE A 29 -4.47 9.53 2.00
C ILE A 29 -4.23 8.21 2.74
N VAL A 30 -3.40 8.22 3.79
CA VAL A 30 -3.10 7.03 4.59
C VAL A 30 -4.31 6.59 5.41
N GLU A 31 -5.10 7.52 5.94
CA GLU A 31 -6.36 7.21 6.63
C GLU A 31 -7.36 6.54 5.67
N THR A 32 -7.48 7.06 4.45
CA THR A 32 -8.34 6.47 3.41
C THR A 32 -7.84 5.08 3.02
N TRP A 33 -6.54 4.93 2.79
CA TRP A 33 -5.92 3.63 2.51
C TRP A 33 -6.20 2.62 3.62
N ASN A 34 -6.04 3.02 4.90
CA ASN A 34 -6.24 2.14 6.05
C ASN A 34 -7.70 1.72 6.20
N LYS A 35 -8.64 2.64 5.96
CA LYS A 35 -10.08 2.34 5.94
C LYS A 35 -10.42 1.32 4.85
N LEU A 36 -9.94 1.55 3.63
CA LEU A 36 -10.17 0.64 2.50
C LEU A 36 -9.52 -0.72 2.70
N PHE A 37 -8.28 -0.76 3.20
CA PHE A 37 -7.57 -2.00 3.53
C PHE A 37 -8.32 -2.80 4.59
N SER A 38 -8.81 -2.14 5.65
CA SER A 38 -9.52 -2.80 6.75
C SER A 38 -10.84 -3.44 6.30
N SER A 39 -11.50 -2.86 5.29
CA SER A 39 -12.72 -3.40 4.70
C SER A 39 -12.48 -4.37 3.53
N SER A 40 -11.22 -4.62 3.14
CA SER A 40 -10.87 -5.40 1.95
C SER A 40 -10.96 -6.91 2.17
N HIS A 41 -11.32 -7.62 1.10
CA HIS A 41 -11.27 -9.09 1.03
C HIS A 41 -9.81 -9.58 1.01
N LYS A 42 -9.57 -10.86 1.35
CA LYS A 42 -8.21 -11.42 1.50
C LYS A 42 -7.34 -11.25 0.25
N ASP A 43 -7.92 -11.43 -0.93
CA ASP A 43 -7.29 -11.31 -2.26
C ASP A 43 -6.86 -9.88 -2.59
N GLN A 44 -7.51 -8.87 -2.00
CA GLN A 44 -7.20 -7.45 -2.20
C GLN A 44 -6.10 -6.92 -1.28
N ARG A 45 -5.79 -7.61 -0.18
CA ARG A 45 -4.82 -7.14 0.83
C ARG A 45 -3.40 -7.00 0.30
N VAL A 46 -2.96 -7.95 -0.53
CA VAL A 46 -1.61 -7.90 -1.15
C VAL A 46 -1.48 -6.71 -2.12
N PRO A 47 -2.44 -6.47 -3.04
CA PRO A 47 -2.46 -5.23 -3.83
C PRO A 47 -2.39 -3.95 -2.98
N PHE A 48 -3.15 -3.84 -1.88
CA PHE A 48 -3.07 -2.66 -1.00
C PHE A 48 -1.69 -2.48 -0.37
N LEU A 49 -1.06 -3.58 0.06
CA LEU A 49 0.30 -3.57 0.59
C LEU A 49 1.33 -3.15 -0.46
N ASN A 50 1.19 -3.63 -1.71
CA ASN A 50 2.06 -3.22 -2.80
C ASN A 50 1.88 -1.72 -3.11
N LEU A 51 0.66 -1.18 -3.06
CA LEU A 51 0.42 0.25 -3.22
C LEU A 51 1.10 1.08 -2.11
N ALA A 52 1.01 0.63 -0.85
CA ALA A 52 1.71 1.29 0.25
C ALA A 52 3.23 1.27 0.03
N ASN A 53 3.79 0.14 -0.44
CA ASN A 53 5.20 0.04 -0.82
C ASN A 53 5.57 1.08 -1.87
N ASP A 54 4.81 1.12 -2.96
CA ASP A 54 5.08 2.02 -4.09
C ASP A 54 5.02 3.48 -3.64
N ILE A 55 4.05 3.87 -2.81
CA ILE A 55 3.97 5.24 -2.29
C ILE A 55 5.17 5.55 -1.40
N LEU A 56 5.56 4.65 -0.50
CA LEU A 56 6.73 4.83 0.36
C LEU A 56 8.02 4.97 -0.45
N GLN A 57 8.25 4.08 -1.41
CA GLN A 57 9.45 4.11 -2.24
C GLN A 57 9.53 5.37 -3.11
N ASN A 58 8.40 5.80 -3.70
CA ASN A 58 8.37 6.99 -4.56
C ASN A 58 8.32 8.33 -3.81
N SER A 59 7.96 8.33 -2.52
CA SER A 59 7.92 9.55 -1.70
C SER A 59 9.22 9.85 -0.97
N ARG A 60 10.08 8.84 -0.70
CA ARG A 60 11.33 8.98 0.08
C ARG A 60 12.23 10.15 -0.33
N ARG A 61 12.38 10.41 -1.63
CA ARG A 61 13.22 11.52 -2.14
C ARG A 61 12.60 12.91 -1.96
N LYS A 62 11.30 12.99 -1.63
CA LYS A 62 10.51 14.22 -1.57
C LYS A 62 10.19 14.65 -0.14
N GLY A 63 10.26 13.74 0.83
CA GLY A 63 9.98 14.00 2.24
C GLY A 63 9.48 12.76 2.99
N ASN A 64 9.36 12.90 4.31
CA ASN A 64 9.01 11.80 5.22
C ASN A 64 7.51 11.75 5.57
N GLU A 65 6.65 12.56 4.94
CA GLU A 65 5.23 12.65 5.32
C GLU A 65 4.53 11.29 5.21
N PHE A 66 4.69 10.59 4.09
CA PHE A 66 4.11 9.26 3.92
C PHE A 66 4.75 8.22 4.84
N VAL A 67 6.06 8.31 5.09
CA VAL A 67 6.76 7.41 6.03
C VAL A 67 6.15 7.54 7.42
N ASN A 68 6.02 8.77 7.92
CA ASN A 68 5.49 9.06 9.25
C ASN A 68 4.05 8.58 9.42
N GLU A 69 3.20 8.75 8.41
CA GLU A 69 1.80 8.33 8.49
C GLU A 69 1.62 6.83 8.32
N PHE A 70 2.30 6.20 7.34
CA PHE A 70 2.20 4.75 7.14
C PHE A 70 2.74 3.94 8.32
N TRP A 71 3.77 4.44 9.02
CA TRP A 71 4.33 3.75 10.20
C TRP A 71 3.30 3.51 11.31
N LYS A 72 2.27 4.37 11.39
CA LYS A 72 1.19 4.25 12.38
C LYS A 72 0.21 3.11 12.07
N VAL A 73 0.07 2.72 10.79
CA VAL A 73 -0.98 1.77 10.35
C VAL A 73 -0.41 0.45 9.81
N LEU A 74 0.81 0.46 9.26
CA LEU A 74 1.43 -0.72 8.65
C LEU A 74 1.60 -1.91 9.61
N PRO A 75 2.03 -1.74 10.88
CA PRO A 75 2.18 -2.89 11.78
C PRO A 75 0.89 -3.71 11.92
N SER A 76 -0.24 -3.03 12.07
CA SER A 76 -1.56 -3.66 12.13
C SER A 76 -1.97 -4.30 10.80
N ALA A 77 -1.67 -3.64 9.68
CA ALA A 77 -1.98 -4.17 8.34
C ALA A 77 -1.18 -5.44 8.04
N LEU A 78 0.13 -5.42 8.28
CA LEU A 78 1.03 -6.56 8.09
C LEU A 78 0.61 -7.76 8.94
N LYS A 79 0.25 -7.54 10.21
CA LYS A 79 -0.25 -8.62 11.09
C LYS A 79 -1.50 -9.31 10.51
N ARG A 80 -2.42 -8.56 9.89
CA ARG A 80 -3.64 -9.13 9.26
C ARG A 80 -3.33 -9.95 8.00
N VAL A 81 -2.28 -9.60 7.26
CA VAL A 81 -1.86 -10.36 6.07
C VAL A 81 -1.01 -11.56 6.45
N TYR A 82 -0.14 -11.42 7.45
CA TYR A 82 0.69 -12.52 7.96
C TYR A 82 -0.15 -13.65 8.60
N ALA A 83 -1.28 -13.29 9.23
CA ALA A 83 -2.27 -14.25 9.74
C ALA A 83 -3.15 -14.89 8.65
N SER A 84 -2.95 -14.54 7.36
CA SER A 84 -3.61 -15.18 6.21
C SER A 84 -2.62 -16.02 5.40
N ASP A 85 -3.13 -16.98 4.60
CA ASP A 85 -2.38 -18.05 3.92
C ASP A 85 -1.04 -17.66 3.28
N GLU A 86 -0.19 -18.66 3.00
CA GLU A 86 1.17 -18.58 2.44
C GLU A 86 1.47 -17.41 1.46
N PRO A 87 0.60 -17.04 0.49
CA PRO A 87 0.84 -15.88 -0.39
C PRO A 87 0.98 -14.54 0.36
N GLY A 88 0.24 -14.35 1.45
CA GLY A 88 0.29 -13.15 2.28
C GLY A 88 1.63 -12.99 3.00
N LYS A 89 2.23 -14.10 3.45
CA LYS A 89 3.53 -14.11 4.13
C LYS A 89 4.66 -13.61 3.21
N LYS A 90 4.65 -13.99 1.93
CA LYS A 90 5.66 -13.54 0.94
C LYS A 90 5.57 -12.04 0.62
N ALA A 91 4.36 -11.47 0.63
CA ALA A 91 4.18 -10.03 0.43
C ALA A 91 4.72 -9.23 1.63
N VAL A 92 4.47 -9.72 2.86
CA VAL A 92 4.99 -9.10 4.10
C VAL A 92 6.51 -9.10 4.15
N ILE A 93 7.17 -10.18 3.70
CA ILE A 93 8.65 -10.28 3.70
C ILE A 93 9.33 -9.31 2.72
N ARG A 94 8.61 -8.82 1.70
CA ARG A 94 9.17 -7.98 0.62
C ARG A 94 9.04 -6.47 0.85
N LEU A 95 8.28 -6.06 1.87
CA LEU A 95 8.05 -4.67 2.27
C LEU A 95 9.17 -4.18 3.18
#